data_AF-A0A6A7KDV9-F1
#
_entry.id   AF-A0A6A7KDV9-F1
#
_cell.length_a   1.000
_cell.length_b   1.000
_cell.length_c   1.000
_cell.angle_alpha   90.00
_cell.angle_beta   90.00
_cell.angle_gamma   90.00
#
_symmetry.space_group_name_H-M   'P 1'
#
loop_
_entity.id
_entity.type
_entity.pdbx_description
1 polymer ?
#
loop_
_entity_poly.entity_id
_entity_poly.type
_entity_poly.pdbx_seq_one_letter_code
_entity_poly.pdbx_strand_id
1 'polypeptide(L)'
;MADVEMAKVLIKVGGILSVIEPFLIAVLLLLTIIGILLAIPFAILGYWIFKRSEECVELIENKEYKKAKDKLLVPAIIALILTSRVGGILMLLGLVLLPSEGTTSTS
;
A
#
# COMPACT_ATOMS: atom_id res chain seq x y z
N MET A 1 43.96 -34.30 -25.25
CA MET A 1 43.90 -34.23 -23.76
C MET A 1 43.29 -32.91 -23.29
N ALA A 2 43.67 -31.77 -23.88
CA ALA A 2 43.08 -30.45 -23.58
C ALA A 2 41.54 -30.36 -23.74
N ASP A 3 40.97 -30.98 -24.79
CA ASP A 3 39.51 -30.94 -25.03
C ASP A 3 38.70 -31.64 -23.94
N VAL A 4 39.24 -32.73 -23.38
CA VAL A 4 38.59 -33.49 -22.29
C VAL A 4 38.60 -32.69 -20.99
N GLU A 5 39.67 -31.92 -20.76
CA GLU A 5 39.82 -31.10 -19.56
C GLU A 5 38.90 -29.87 -19.62
N MET A 6 38.82 -29.22 -20.79
CA MET A 6 37.86 -28.15 -21.04
C MET A 6 36.41 -28.63 -20.90
N ALA A 7 36.07 -29.82 -21.43
CA ALA A 7 34.75 -30.41 -21.26
C ALA A 7 34.39 -30.64 -19.78
N LYS A 8 35.34 -31.12 -18.96
CA LYS A 8 35.12 -31.29 -17.51
C LYS A 8 34.86 -29.96 -16.80
N VAL A 9 35.56 -28.89 -17.18
CA VAL A 9 35.34 -27.55 -16.62
C VAL A 9 33.95 -27.04 -16.99
N LEU A 10 33.56 -27.14 -18.27
CA LEU A 10 32.23 -26.72 -18.73
C LEU A 10 31.11 -27.50 -18.02
N ILE A 11 31.28 -28.80 -17.83
CA ILE A 11 30.31 -29.63 -17.09
C ILE A 11 30.21 -29.20 -15.63
N LYS A 12 31.34 -28.91 -14.96
CA LYS A 12 31.33 -28.42 -13.57
C LYS A 12 30.65 -27.05 -13.45
N VAL A 13 30.98 -26.11 -14.34
CA VAL A 13 30.38 -24.77 -14.35
C VAL A 13 28.89 -24.85 -14.68
N GLY A 14 28.51 -25.66 -15.67
CA GLY A 14 27.11 -25.92 -16.02
C GLY A 14 26.34 -26.56 -14.86
N GLY A 15 26.94 -27.50 -14.14
CA GLY A 15 26.35 -28.08 -12.94
C GLY A 15 26.12 -27.06 -11.84
N ILE A 16 27.07 -26.14 -11.59
CA ILE A 16 26.92 -25.07 -10.60
C ILE A 16 25.79 -24.11 -11.01
N LEU A 17 25.77 -23.68 -12.28
CA LEU A 17 24.72 -22.80 -12.82
C LEU A 17 23.33 -23.45 -12.72
N SER A 18 23.23 -24.76 -12.99
CA SER A 18 21.97 -25.49 -12.91
C SER A 18 21.36 -25.55 -11.50
N VAL A 19 22.12 -25.21 -10.46
CA VAL A 19 21.62 -25.13 -9.08
C VAL A 19 21.32 -23.67 -8.70
N ILE A 20 22.18 -22.74 -9.11
CA ILE A 20 22.05 -21.32 -8.75
C ILE A 20 20.87 -20.67 -9.50
N GLU A 21 20.73 -20.92 -10.81
CA GLU A 21 19.69 -20.27 -11.62
C GLU A 21 18.27 -20.61 -11.13
N PRO A 22 17.91 -21.89 -10.89
CA PRO A 22 16.57 -22.20 -10.38
C PRO A 22 16.29 -21.61 -9.00
N PHE A 23 17.32 -21.50 -8.15
CA PHE A 23 17.18 -20.89 -6.83
C PHE A 23 16.85 -19.40 -6.94
N LEU A 24 17.55 -18.66 -7.80
CA LEU A 24 17.26 -17.24 -8.05
C LEU A 24 15.85 -17.05 -8.62
N ILE A 25 15.45 -17.88 -9.58
CA ILE A 25 14.08 -17.85 -10.14
C ILE A 25 13.05 -18.13 -9.05
N ALA A 26 13.29 -19.13 -8.20
CA ALA A 26 12.39 -19.46 -7.09
C ALA A 26 12.24 -18.29 -6.10
N VAL A 27 13.34 -17.61 -5.75
CA VAL A 27 13.30 -16.42 -4.87
C VAL A 27 12.51 -15.28 -5.50
N LEU A 28 12.70 -15.00 -6.79
CA LEU A 28 11.93 -13.96 -7.50
C LEU A 28 10.43 -14.29 -7.57
N LEU A 29 10.08 -15.56 -7.83
CA LEU A 29 8.70 -16.02 -7.80
C LEU A 29 8.10 -15.89 -6.40
N LEU A 30 8.85 -16.23 -5.35
CA LEU A 30 8.42 -16.07 -3.96
C LEU A 30 8.13 -14.61 -3.62
N LEU A 31 9.02 -13.67 -4.00
CA LEU A 31 8.80 -12.23 -3.84
C LEU A 31 7.54 -11.76 -4.57
N THR A 32 7.30 -12.29 -5.78
CA THR A 32 6.10 -11.96 -6.58
C THR A 32 4.83 -12.44 -5.88
N ILE A 33 4.82 -13.67 -5.35
CA ILE A 33 3.68 -14.24 -4.62
C ILE A 33 3.41 -13.42 -3.36
N ILE A 34 4.43 -13.14 -2.55
CA ILE A 34 4.29 -12.31 -1.34
C ILE A 34 3.79 -10.91 -1.71
N GLY A 35 4.34 -10.34 -2.78
CA GLY A 35 3.91 -9.06 -3.32
C GLY A 35 2.42 -9.04 -3.66
N ILE A 36 1.92 -10.05 -4.39
CA ILE A 36 0.50 -10.18 -4.73
C ILE A 36 -0.35 -10.34 -3.46
N LEU A 37 0.10 -11.19 -2.52
CA LEU A 37 -0.63 -11.53 -1.31
C LEU A 37 -0.80 -10.31 -0.38
N LEU A 38 0.16 -9.38 -0.39
CA LEU A 38 0.06 -8.09 0.31
C LEU A 38 -0.66 -7.03 -0.55
N ALA A 39 -0.40 -6.97 -1.86
CA ALA A 39 -0.97 -5.94 -2.73
C ALA A 39 -2.50 -5.97 -2.75
N ILE A 40 -3.12 -7.16 -2.78
CA ILE A 40 -4.58 -7.31 -2.80
C ILE A 40 -5.25 -6.69 -1.56
N PRO A 41 -4.91 -7.06 -0.31
CA PRO A 41 -5.52 -6.44 0.86
C PRO A 41 -5.21 -4.94 0.96
N PHE A 42 -4.02 -4.50 0.56
CA PHE A 42 -3.70 -3.06 0.52
C PHE A 42 -4.55 -2.30 -0.50
N ALA A 43 -4.80 -2.89 -1.68
CA ALA A 43 -5.67 -2.29 -2.69
C ALA A 43 -7.13 -2.19 -2.21
N ILE A 44 -7.64 -3.23 -1.54
CA ILE A 44 -8.98 -3.23 -0.95
C ILE A 44 -9.08 -2.15 0.14
N LEU A 45 -8.08 -2.05 1.01
CA LEU A 45 -8.00 -1.01 2.04
C LEU A 45 -7.98 0.39 1.41
N GLY A 46 -7.17 0.60 0.37
CA GLY A 46 -7.10 1.87 -0.36
C GLY A 46 -8.44 2.26 -0.97
N TYR A 47 -9.11 1.31 -1.62
CA TYR A 47 -10.45 1.53 -2.19
C TYR A 47 -11.49 1.85 -1.11
N TRP A 48 -11.45 1.16 0.03
CA TRP A 48 -12.34 1.42 1.15
C TRP A 48 -12.14 2.82 1.75
N ILE A 49 -10.89 3.27 1.91
CA ILE A 49 -10.56 4.63 2.36
C ILE A 49 -11.06 5.67 1.35
N PHE A 50 -10.83 5.44 0.06
CA PHE A 50 -11.27 6.33 -1.01
C PHE A 50 -12.80 6.50 -0.99
N LYS A 51 -13.55 5.40 -0.95
CA LYS A 51 -15.02 5.44 -0.86
C LYS A 51 -15.50 6.20 0.39
N ARG A 52 -14.84 6.02 1.53
CA ARG A 52 -15.16 6.78 2.76
C ARG A 52 -14.83 8.27 2.65
N SER A 53 -13.85 8.64 1.84
CA SER A 53 -13.56 10.04 1.57
C SER A 53 -14.65 10.70 0.72
N GLU A 54 -15.21 10.00 -0.27
CA GLU A 54 -16.35 10.49 -1.06
C GLU A 54 -17.60 10.67 -0.17
N GLU A 55 -17.93 9.68 0.66
CA GLU A 55 -19.03 9.78 1.62
C GLU A 55 -18.83 10.94 2.62
N CYS A 56 -17.57 11.28 2.96
CA CYS A 56 -17.26 12.42 3.81
C CYS A 56 -17.56 13.74 3.08
N VAL A 57 -17.21 13.85 1.80
CA VAL A 57 -17.51 15.04 0.98
C VAL A 57 -19.01 15.25 0.88
N GLU A 58 -19.80 14.21 0.64
CA GLU A 58 -21.28 14.31 0.64
C GLU A 58 -21.83 14.80 1.99
N LEU A 59 -21.28 14.35 3.11
CA LEU A 59 -21.68 14.83 4.45
C LEU A 59 -21.32 16.30 4.67
N ILE A 60 -20.18 16.76 4.12
CA ILE A 60 -19.75 18.15 4.17
C ILE A 60 -20.70 19.04 3.35
N GLU A 61 -21.10 18.59 2.16
CA GLU A 61 -22.08 19.30 1.31
C GLU A 61 -23.45 19.43 2.00
N ASN A 62 -23.85 18.41 2.76
CA ASN A 62 -25.07 18.42 3.58
C ASN A 62 -24.94 19.19 4.91
N LYS A 63 -23.81 19.87 5.14
CA LYS A 63 -23.47 20.61 6.37
C LYS A 63 -23.41 19.74 7.65
N GLU A 64 -23.30 18.42 7.52
CA GLU A 64 -23.19 17.48 8.63
C GLU A 64 -21.73 17.25 9.06
N TYR A 65 -21.03 18.32 9.45
CA TYR A 65 -19.57 18.30 9.68
C TYR A 65 -19.12 17.35 10.79
N LYS A 66 -19.94 17.15 11.83
CA LYS A 66 -19.61 16.23 12.93
C LYS A 66 -19.56 14.78 12.45
N LYS A 67 -20.56 14.36 11.67
CA LYS A 67 -20.62 13.01 11.09
C LYS A 67 -19.50 12.81 10.05
N ALA A 68 -19.17 13.84 9.28
CA ALA A 68 -18.04 13.81 8.35
C ALA A 68 -16.71 13.53 9.08
N LYS A 69 -16.46 14.24 10.19
CA LYS A 69 -15.27 14.04 11.03
C LYS A 69 -15.17 12.62 11.57
N ASP A 70 -16.22 12.12 12.22
CA ASP A 70 -16.23 10.78 12.81
C ASP A 70 -16.01 9.68 11.76
N LYS A 71 -16.52 9.90 10.55
CA LYS A 71 -16.49 8.91 9.47
C LYS A 71 -15.14 8.81 8.76
N LEU A 72 -14.41 9.92 8.62
CA LEU A 72 -13.12 9.97 7.93
C LEU A 72 -11.91 9.85 8.87
N LEU A 73 -12.06 10.09 10.18
CA LEU A 73 -10.95 10.04 11.14
C LEU A 73 -10.29 8.66 11.21
N VAL A 74 -11.09 7.59 11.32
CA VAL A 74 -10.57 6.22 11.35
C VAL A 74 -9.88 5.84 10.03
N PRO A 75 -10.49 6.03 8.85
CA PRO A 75 -9.80 5.85 7.57
C PRO A 75 -8.49 6.65 7.42
N ALA A 76 -8.45 7.89 7.90
CA ALA A 76 -7.26 8.74 7.79
C ALA A 76 -6.09 8.21 8.64
N ILE A 77 -6.36 7.72 9.86
CA ILE A 77 -5.34 7.10 10.72
C ILE A 77 -4.84 5.79 10.11
N ILE A 78 -5.76 4.95 9.62
CA ILE A 78 -5.41 3.71 8.91
C ILE A 78 -4.53 4.04 7.70
N ALA A 79 -4.89 5.06 6.92
CA ALA A 79 -4.11 5.50 5.78
C ALA A 79 -2.68 5.91 6.19
N LEU A 80 -2.55 6.65 7.29
CA LEU A 80 -1.27 7.18 7.78
C LEU A 80 -0.30 6.07 8.22
N ILE A 81 -0.82 4.98 8.79
CA ILE A 81 -0.03 3.85 9.29
C ILE A 81 0.28 2.84 8.17
N LEU A 82 -0.71 2.50 7.35
CA LEU A 82 -0.68 1.32 6.49
C LEU A 82 -0.45 1.62 5.01
N THR A 83 -1.09 2.65 4.44
CA THR A 83 -1.09 2.85 2.98
C THR A 83 -0.22 4.03 2.53
N SER A 84 -0.41 5.22 3.09
CA SER A 84 0.33 6.43 2.70
C SER A 84 0.31 7.48 3.80
N ARG A 85 1.50 7.82 4.31
CA ARG A 85 1.69 8.91 5.28
C ARG A 85 1.20 10.24 4.71
N VAL A 86 1.48 10.53 3.44
CA VAL A 86 1.10 11.78 2.78
C VAL A 86 -0.43 11.87 2.64
N GLY A 87 -1.08 10.81 2.16
CA GLY A 87 -2.54 10.77 2.02
C GLY A 87 -3.27 10.91 3.37
N GLY A 88 -2.80 10.19 4.39
CA GLY A 88 -3.35 10.28 5.74
C GLY A 88 -3.20 11.68 6.34
N ILE A 89 -2.03 12.32 6.20
CA ILE A 89 -1.81 13.69 6.68
C ILE A 89 -2.76 14.68 5.97
N LEU A 90 -2.92 14.59 4.65
CA LEU A 90 -3.83 15.46 3.90
C LEU A 90 -5.28 15.29 4.36
N MET A 91 -5.73 14.06 4.59
CA MET A 91 -7.08 13.79 5.11
C MET A 91 -7.26 14.36 6.52
N LEU A 92 -6.28 14.20 7.41
CA LEU A 92 -6.33 14.77 8.75
C LEU A 92 -6.32 16.30 8.73
N LEU A 93 -5.53 16.93 7.87
CA LEU A 93 -5.54 18.38 7.68
C LEU A 93 -6.91 18.86 7.21
N GLY A 94 -7.52 18.18 6.24
CA GLY A 94 -8.89 18.47 5.81
C GLY A 94 -9.90 18.37 6.96
N LEU A 95 -9.76 17.37 7.82
CA LEU A 95 -10.60 17.21 9.01
C LEU A 95 -10.42 18.30 10.06
N VAL A 96 -9.19 18.80 10.25
CA VAL A 96 -8.89 19.90 11.17
C VAL A 96 -9.48 21.22 10.69
N LEU A 97 -9.50 21.46 9.37
CA LEU A 97 -10.06 22.67 8.76
C LEU A 97 -11.59 22.70 8.74
N LEU A 98 -12.26 21.56 8.90
CA LEU A 98 -13.72 21.50 8.95
C LEU A 98 -14.26 22.22 10.21
N PRO A 99 -15.26 23.11 10.07
CA PRO A 99 -15.86 23.78 11.22
C PRO A 99 -16.50 22.74 12.13
N SER A 100 -16.21 22.83 13.44
CA SER A 100 -16.95 22.07 14.45
C SER A 100 -18.28 22.78 14.70
N GLU A 101 -19.39 22.05 14.71
CA GLU A 101 -20.68 22.62 15.12
C GLU A 101 -20.49 23.38 16.45
N GLY A 102 -20.69 24.71 16.42
CA GLY A 102 -20.59 25.57 17.60
C GLY A 102 -19.77 26.88 17.50
N THR A 103 -19.15 27.23 16.36
CA THR A 103 -18.34 28.48 16.24
C THR A 103 -18.86 29.51 15.23
N THR A 104 -20.17 29.53 14.96
CA THR A 104 -20.86 30.67 14.31
C THR A 104 -21.81 31.40 15.26
N SER A 105 -21.41 31.55 16.51
CA SER A 105 -21.97 32.59 17.39
C SER A 105 -20.83 33.39 18.01
N THR A 106 -20.97 34.71 18.00
CA THR A 106 -20.06 35.78 18.45
C THR A 106 -18.82 36.01 17.55
N SER A 107 -18.66 37.12 16.82
CA SER A 107 -19.35 38.43 16.78
C SER A 107 -19.13 39.10 15.43
#